data_AF-A0A956Z0H2-F1
#
_entry.id   AF-A0A956Z0H2-F1
#
_cell.length_a   1.000
_cell.length_b   1.000
_cell.length_c   1.000
_cell.angle_alpha   90.00
_cell.angle_beta   90.00
_cell.angle_gamma   90.00
#
_symmetry.space_group_name_H-M   'P 1'
#
loop_
_entity.id
_entity.type
_entity.pdbx_description
1 polymer ?
#
loop_
_entity_poly.entity_id
_entity_poly.type
_entity_poly.pdbx_seq_one_letter_code
_entity_poly.pdbx_strand_id
1 'polypeptide(L)'
;PQKLYYTSIPTALVRYGITLARLSGKNPRKMGVNKDIDLQMVLDNVEPTHSRIDIRDYYELWDEANACHASQLGGRSTSVPLWLRKWIAPWQGLTRVFPTPVHKHADETDIFAGLHFDEIIPQAR
;
A
#
# COMPACT_ATOMS: atom_id res chain seq x y z
N PRO A 1 19.49 -3.04 -11.26
CA PRO A 1 18.91 -3.34 -9.93
C PRO A 1 18.61 -4.83 -9.83
N GLN A 2 18.87 -5.47 -8.68
CA GLN A 2 18.56 -6.90 -8.52
C GLN A 2 17.04 -7.16 -8.35
N LYS A 3 16.32 -6.21 -7.74
CA LYS A 3 14.85 -6.24 -7.63
C LYS A 3 14.25 -4.84 -7.80
N LEU A 4 13.03 -4.77 -8.34
CA LEU A 4 12.24 -3.55 -8.51
C LEU A 4 10.78 -3.80 -8.14
N TYR A 5 10.22 -2.92 -7.31
CA TYR A 5 8.85 -2.98 -6.84
C TYR A 5 8.12 -1.66 -7.07
N TYR A 6 6.83 -1.75 -7.35
CA TYR A 6 5.88 -0.63 -7.25
C TYR A 6 5.02 -0.79 -6.01
N THR A 7 4.54 0.33 -5.46
CA THR A 7 3.55 0.32 -4.39
C THR A 7 2.25 -0.30 -4.90
N SER A 8 1.77 -1.34 -4.24
CA SER A 8 0.51 -1.97 -4.63
C SER A 8 -0.69 -1.23 -4.05
N ILE A 9 -1.81 -1.29 -4.77
CA ILE A 9 -3.08 -0.73 -4.29
C ILE A 9 -3.75 -1.77 -3.38
N PRO A 10 -4.24 -1.39 -2.18
CA PRO A 10 -4.93 -2.31 -1.27
C PRO A 10 -6.31 -2.68 -1.83
N THR A 11 -6.37 -3.70 -2.68
CA THR A 11 -7.60 -4.13 -3.38
C THR A 11 -8.76 -4.47 -2.43
N ALA A 12 -8.47 -4.95 -1.22
CA ALA A 12 -9.47 -5.21 -0.19
C ALA A 12 -10.22 -3.94 0.23
N LEU A 13 -9.50 -2.82 0.43
CA LEU A 13 -10.11 -1.54 0.78
C LEU A 13 -10.95 -0.98 -0.38
N VAL A 14 -10.47 -1.12 -1.61
CA VAL A 14 -11.22 -0.70 -2.81
C VAL A 14 -12.51 -1.53 -2.94
N ARG A 15 -12.44 -2.86 -2.79
CA ARG A 15 -13.62 -3.74 -2.79
C ARG A 15 -14.62 -3.35 -1.71
N TYR A 16 -14.14 -3.09 -0.49
CA TYR A 16 -14.99 -2.64 0.61
C TYR A 16 -15.68 -1.29 0.29
N GLY A 17 -14.93 -0.33 -0.27
CA GLY A 17 -15.47 0.95 -0.73
C GLY A 17 -16.55 0.80 -1.80
N ILE A 18 -16.36 -0.11 -2.77
CA ILE A 18 -17.38 -0.44 -3.79
C ILE A 18 -18.64 -1.02 -3.13
N THR A 19 -18.48 -1.93 -2.18
CA THR A 19 -19.61 -2.52 -1.45
C THR A 19 -20.40 -1.44 -0.70
N LEU A 20 -19.72 -0.56 0.03
CA LEU A 20 -20.37 0.55 0.74
C LEU A 20 -21.07 1.53 -0.21
N ALA A 21 -20.45 1.84 -1.35
CA ALA A 21 -21.07 2.69 -2.37
C ALA A 21 -22.38 2.07 -2.87
N ARG A 22 -22.37 0.78 -3.22
CA ARG A 22 -23.56 0.05 -3.67
C ARG A 22 -24.65 -0.01 -2.61
N LEU A 23 -24.30 -0.30 -1.35
CA LEU A 23 -25.25 -0.32 -0.24
C LEU A 23 -25.88 1.06 0.01
N SER A 24 -25.14 2.13 -0.26
CA SER A 24 -25.63 3.50 -0.15
C SER A 24 -26.33 4.01 -1.42
N GLY A 25 -26.60 3.13 -2.41
CA GLY A 25 -27.22 3.50 -3.69
C GLY A 25 -26.35 4.36 -4.61
N LYS A 26 -25.04 4.49 -4.33
CA LYS A 26 -24.09 5.26 -5.14
C LYS A 26 -23.48 4.40 -6.24
N ASN A 27 -23.10 5.03 -7.35
CA ASN A 27 -22.41 4.36 -8.44
C ASN A 27 -20.89 4.30 -8.16
N PRO A 28 -20.27 3.12 -7.99
CA PRO A 28 -18.84 2.98 -7.72
C PRO A 28 -17.93 3.44 -8.88
N ARG A 29 -18.47 3.59 -10.09
CA ARG A 29 -17.75 4.17 -11.25
C ARG A 29 -17.78 5.70 -11.29
N LYS A 30 -18.53 6.36 -10.39
CA LYS A 30 -18.74 7.80 -10.35
C LYS A 30 -18.70 8.32 -8.90
N MET A 31 -17.54 8.20 -8.28
CA MET A 31 -17.27 8.58 -6.88
C MET A 31 -16.56 9.95 -6.80
N GLY A 32 -16.47 10.49 -5.58
CA GLY A 32 -15.88 11.81 -5.32
C GLY A 32 -16.87 12.98 -5.43
N VAL A 33 -16.40 14.18 -5.08
CA VAL A 33 -17.21 15.42 -5.17
C VAL A 33 -17.59 15.69 -6.63
N ASN A 34 -16.64 15.50 -7.55
CA ASN A 34 -16.80 15.76 -8.98
C ASN A 34 -17.27 14.55 -9.80
N LYS A 35 -17.46 13.38 -9.18
CA LYS A 35 -17.90 12.13 -9.83
C LYS A 35 -16.94 11.59 -10.90
N ASP A 36 -15.66 11.87 -10.76
CA ASP A 36 -14.55 11.54 -11.66
C ASP A 36 -13.71 10.34 -11.19
N ILE A 37 -14.08 9.70 -10.08
CA ILE A 37 -13.37 8.54 -9.54
C ILE A 37 -14.11 7.24 -9.89
N ASP A 38 -13.45 6.36 -10.65
CA ASP A 38 -13.95 5.02 -10.95
C ASP A 38 -13.20 3.95 -10.12
N LEU A 39 -13.83 3.49 -9.04
CA LEU A 39 -13.27 2.45 -8.17
C LEU A 39 -13.22 1.07 -8.86
N GLN A 40 -14.12 0.81 -9.80
CA GLN A 40 -14.17 -0.47 -10.51
C GLN A 40 -13.01 -0.58 -11.49
N MET A 41 -12.73 0.50 -12.24
CA MET A 41 -11.58 0.58 -13.14
C MET A 41 -10.26 0.33 -12.42
N VAL A 42 -10.12 0.80 -11.17
CA VAL A 42 -8.94 0.50 -10.34
C VAL A 42 -8.79 -1.01 -10.14
N LEU A 43 -9.86 -1.73 -9.78
CA LEU A 43 -9.79 -3.19 -9.60
C LEU A 43 -9.58 -3.95 -10.90
N ASP A 44 -10.07 -3.42 -12.02
CA ASP A 44 -9.95 -4.06 -13.32
C ASP A 44 -8.50 -3.97 -13.87
N ASN A 45 -7.71 -2.98 -13.42
CA ASN A 45 -6.35 -2.71 -13.91
C ASN A 45 -5.25 -2.84 -12.86
N VAL A 46 -5.58 -3.21 -11.62
CA VAL A 46 -4.59 -3.35 -10.54
C VAL A 46 -3.72 -4.58 -10.76
N GLU A 47 -2.41 -4.37 -10.69
CA GLU A 47 -1.45 -5.46 -10.72
C GLU A 47 -1.46 -6.27 -9.40
N PRO A 48 -1.15 -7.58 -9.44
CA PRO A 48 -1.10 -8.38 -8.23
C PRO A 48 -0.05 -7.87 -7.23
N THR A 49 -0.34 -8.05 -5.94
CA THR A 49 0.64 -7.88 -4.88
C THR A 49 1.51 -9.14 -4.80
N HIS A 50 2.83 -8.96 -4.87
CA HIS A 50 3.83 -10.03 -4.86
C HIS A 50 4.61 -10.09 -3.54
N SER A 51 4.71 -8.97 -2.82
CA SER A 51 5.37 -8.95 -1.51
C SER A 51 4.53 -8.20 -0.49
N ARG A 52 4.60 -8.63 0.77
CA ARG A 52 3.88 -8.01 1.90
C ARG A 52 4.84 -7.79 3.05
N ILE A 53 5.12 -6.53 3.33
CA ILE A 53 6.00 -6.13 4.43
C ILE A 53 5.15 -5.88 5.67
N ASP A 54 5.53 -6.47 6.79
CA ASP A 54 4.90 -6.16 8.08
C ASP A 54 5.29 -4.74 8.52
N ILE A 55 4.29 -3.90 8.77
CA ILE A 55 4.50 -2.51 9.19
C ILE A 55 3.93 -2.22 10.58
N ARG A 56 3.46 -3.24 11.31
CA ARG A 56 2.78 -3.08 12.61
C ARG A 56 3.61 -2.30 13.62
N ASP A 57 4.91 -2.55 13.65
CA ASP A 57 5.82 -1.94 14.62
C ASP A 57 6.25 -0.53 14.21
N TYR A 58 5.99 -0.12 12.95
CA TYR A 58 6.46 1.14 12.38
C TYR A 58 5.35 2.19 12.19
N TYR A 59 4.11 1.89 12.58
CA TYR A 59 2.99 2.82 12.44
C TYR A 59 3.19 4.16 13.16
N GLU A 60 3.84 4.17 14.32
CA GLU A 60 4.07 5.41 15.08
C GLU A 60 5.03 6.33 14.32
N LEU A 61 6.12 5.77 13.78
CA LEU A 61 7.05 6.51 12.93
C LEU A 61 6.38 6.99 11.63
N TRP A 62 5.50 6.16 11.05
CA TRP A 62 4.72 6.55 9.89
C TRP A 62 3.83 7.76 10.22
N ASP A 63 3.10 7.72 11.33
CA ASP A 63 2.22 8.82 11.74
C ASP A 63 2.99 10.12 11.99
N GLU A 64 4.17 10.04 12.63
CA GLU A 64 5.05 11.19 12.84
C GLU A 64 5.52 11.79 11.50
N ALA A 65 5.98 10.95 10.57
CA ALA A 65 6.40 11.40 9.24
C ALA A 65 5.24 12.02 8.45
N ASN A 66 4.03 11.44 8.53
CA ASN A 66 2.84 12.00 7.91
C ASN A 66 2.50 13.38 8.51
N ALA A 67 2.61 13.54 9.82
CA ALA A 67 2.26 14.78 10.52
C ALA A 67 3.07 15.99 10.01
N CYS A 68 4.30 15.77 9.54
CA CYS A 68 5.11 16.81 8.90
C CYS A 68 4.46 17.39 7.61
N HIS A 69 3.59 16.64 6.95
CA HIS A 69 2.92 17.02 5.70
C HIS A 69 1.46 17.46 5.92
N ALA A 70 1.22 18.28 6.95
CA ALA A 70 -0.10 18.76 7.36
C ALA A 70 -0.97 19.32 6.21
N SER A 71 -0.36 20.04 5.27
CA SER A 71 -1.06 20.67 4.13
C SER A 71 -1.50 19.69 3.03
N GLN A 72 -0.98 18.46 3.01
CA GLN A 72 -1.21 17.45 1.94
C GLN A 72 -2.06 16.27 2.41
N LEU A 73 -2.99 16.51 3.34
CA LEU A 73 -3.71 15.50 4.15
C LEU A 73 -2.89 14.80 5.24
N GLY A 74 -1.56 14.96 5.31
CA GLY A 74 -0.69 14.30 6.31
C GLY A 74 -0.97 14.69 7.77
N GLY A 75 -1.74 15.75 8.01
CA GLY A 75 -2.19 16.18 9.34
C GLY A 75 -3.58 15.67 9.73
N ARG A 76 -4.29 14.96 8.83
CA ARG A 76 -5.55 14.32 9.20
C ARG A 76 -5.23 13.04 9.95
N SER A 77 -5.27 13.13 11.28
CA SER A 77 -5.33 11.96 12.15
C SER A 77 -6.40 11.02 11.59
N THR A 78 -5.99 9.82 11.15
CA THR A 78 -6.97 8.80 10.78
C THR A 78 -7.84 8.58 12.01
N SER A 79 -9.16 8.78 11.91
CA SER A 79 -10.08 8.58 13.05
C SER A 79 -10.12 7.14 13.58
N VAL A 80 -9.30 6.26 13.01
CA VAL A 80 -9.14 4.85 13.38
C VAL A 80 -8.03 4.73 14.44
N PRO A 81 -8.34 4.19 15.64
CA PRO A 81 -7.34 3.95 16.68
C PRO A 81 -6.16 3.10 16.20
N LEU A 82 -4.97 3.37 16.73
CA LEU A 82 -3.71 2.71 16.33
C LEU A 82 -3.80 1.17 16.42
N TRP A 83 -4.31 0.64 17.54
CA TRP A 83 -4.46 -0.80 17.74
C TRP A 83 -5.32 -1.46 16.65
N LEU A 84 -6.37 -0.77 16.19
CA LEU A 84 -7.27 -1.28 15.16
C LEU A 84 -6.61 -1.21 13.79
N ARG A 85 -5.85 -0.15 13.50
CA ARG A 85 -5.05 -0.03 12.26
C ARG A 85 -4.05 -1.18 12.14
N LYS A 86 -3.30 -1.47 13.21
CA LYS A 86 -2.37 -2.61 13.28
C LYS A 86 -3.06 -3.96 13.02
N TRP A 87 -4.37 -4.06 13.27
CA TRP A 87 -5.13 -5.29 13.04
C TRP A 87 -5.71 -5.39 11.61
N ILE A 88 -6.27 -4.31 11.07
CA ILE A 88 -6.95 -4.33 9.76
C ILE A 88 -6.02 -4.08 8.57
N ALA A 89 -4.88 -3.41 8.77
CA ALA A 89 -3.93 -3.09 7.70
C ALA A 89 -2.46 -3.40 8.06
N PRO A 90 -2.11 -4.54 8.69
CA PRO A 90 -0.76 -4.80 9.18
C PRO A 90 0.34 -4.86 8.11
N TRP A 91 -0.02 -4.94 6.83
CA TRP A 91 0.89 -5.22 5.73
C TRP A 91 0.91 -4.08 4.71
N GLN A 92 2.11 -3.66 4.31
CA GLN A 92 2.32 -2.87 3.10
C GLN A 92 2.57 -3.82 1.92
N GLY A 93 1.67 -3.78 0.94
CA GLY A 93 1.79 -4.59 -0.27
C GLY A 93 2.66 -3.92 -1.33
N LEU A 94 3.46 -4.73 -2.03
CA LEU A 94 4.29 -4.32 -3.15
C LEU A 94 4.08 -5.24 -4.36
N THR A 95 4.15 -4.66 -5.55
CA THR A 95 4.07 -5.37 -6.82
C THR A 95 5.48 -5.47 -7.41
N ARG A 96 6.01 -6.70 -7.50
CA ARG A 96 7.31 -6.96 -8.13
C ARG A 96 7.22 -6.79 -9.64
N VAL A 97 8.06 -5.92 -10.19
CA VAL A 97 8.17 -5.64 -11.63
C VAL A 97 9.38 -6.38 -12.21
N PHE A 98 10.47 -6.42 -11.46
CA PHE A 98 11.69 -7.13 -11.85
C PHE A 98 12.32 -7.85 -10.64
N PRO A 99 12.80 -9.10 -10.78
CA PRO A 99 12.54 -10.01 -11.90
C PRO A 99 11.04 -10.34 -12.01
N THR A 100 10.59 -10.78 -13.18
CA THR A 100 9.17 -11.11 -13.39
C THR A 100 8.71 -12.16 -12.38
N PRO A 101 7.67 -11.88 -11.58
CA PRO A 101 7.21 -12.80 -10.56
C PRO A 101 6.65 -14.08 -11.18
N VAL A 102 7.01 -15.23 -10.60
CA VAL A 102 6.54 -16.55 -11.04
C VAL A 102 5.06 -16.74 -10.71
N HIS A 103 4.60 -16.14 -9.61
CA HIS A 103 3.25 -16.27 -9.11
C HIS A 103 2.55 -14.91 -9.04
N LYS A 104 1.21 -14.91 -9.16
CA LYS A 104 0.36 -13.72 -9.02
C LYS A 104 -0.15 -13.51 -7.58
N HIS A 105 0.52 -14.08 -6.59
CA HIS A 105 0.17 -13.92 -5.18
C HIS A 105 1.39 -13.46 -4.39
N ALA A 106 1.15 -12.98 -3.17
CA ALA A 106 2.22 -12.55 -2.30
C ALA A 106 2.98 -13.77 -1.76
N ASP A 107 4.23 -13.93 -2.18
CA ASP A 107 5.12 -15.04 -1.81
C ASP A 107 6.33 -14.57 -0.97
N GLU A 108 6.49 -13.27 -0.80
CA GLU A 108 7.66 -12.67 -0.16
C GLU A 108 7.29 -11.68 0.96
N THR A 109 8.00 -11.74 2.08
CA THR A 109 7.83 -10.83 3.23
C THR A 109 8.99 -9.88 3.45
N ASP A 110 10.11 -10.10 2.76
CA ASP A 110 11.32 -9.28 2.82
C ASP A 110 11.82 -8.98 1.41
N ILE A 111 11.84 -7.69 1.05
CA ILE A 111 12.27 -7.23 -0.28
C ILE A 111 13.76 -7.44 -0.53
N PHE A 112 14.56 -7.60 0.52
CA PHE A 112 16.01 -7.82 0.43
C PHE A 112 16.39 -9.32 0.38
N ALA A 113 15.43 -10.22 0.49
CA ALA A 113 15.68 -11.66 0.51
C ALA A 113 16.44 -12.12 -0.75
N GLY A 114 17.59 -12.78 -0.60
CA GLY A 114 18.37 -13.30 -1.73
C GLY A 114 19.06 -12.23 -2.58
N LEU A 115 19.24 -11.00 -2.06
CA LEU A 115 20.11 -10.01 -2.67
C LEU A 115 21.58 -10.26 -2.31
N HIS A 116 22.47 -10.01 -3.26
CA HIS A 116 23.90 -9.91 -3.01
C HIS A 116 24.25 -8.46 -2.67
N PHE A 117 24.85 -8.24 -1.50
CA PHE A 117 25.34 -6.92 -1.11
C PHE A 117 26.82 -6.84 -1.48
N ASP A 118 27.20 -5.83 -2.26
CA ASP A 118 28.61 -5.49 -2.45
C ASP A 118 29.18 -4.98 -1.11
N GLU A 119 30.47 -5.23 -0.86
CA GLU A 119 31.15 -4.82 0.37
C GLU A 119 30.91 -3.33 0.67
N ILE A 120 30.58 -3.03 1.93
CA ILE A 120 30.34 -1.66 2.39
C ILE A 120 31.62 -0.85 2.17
N ILE A 121 31.64 0.03 1.17
CA ILE A 121 32.63 1.09 1.10
C ILE A 121 32.43 1.92 2.36
N PRO A 122 33.40 2.00 3.28
CA PRO A 122 33.25 2.81 4.49
C PRO A 122 33.00 4.24 4.03
N GLN A 123 31.81 4.77 4.34
CA GLN A 123 31.51 6.18 4.15
C GLN A 123 32.48 6.94 5.05
N ALA A 124 33.43 7.65 4.44
CA ALA A 124 34.31 8.55 5.17
C ALA A 124 33.44 9.56 5.90
N ARG A 125 33.62 9.64 7.23
CA ARG A 125 32.93 10.56 8.13
C ARG A 125 33.06 12.01 7.69
#